data_AF-A0A257GYU8-F1
#
_entry.id   AF-A0A257GYU8-F1
#
_cell.length_a   1.000
_cell.length_b   1.000
_cell.length_c   1.000
_cell.angle_alpha   90.00
_cell.angle_beta   90.00
_cell.angle_gamma   90.00
#
_symmetry.space_group_name_H-M   'P 1'
#
loop_
_entity.id
_entity.type
_entity.pdbx_description
1 polymer ?
#
loop_
_entity_poly.entity_id
_entity_poly.type
_entity_poly.pdbx_seq_one_letter_code
_entity_poly.pdbx_strand_id
1 'polypeptide(L)'
;FTYTIERKPNETLSVPAGAFANTCKLQINVTIGNVKLEGNDGSSPLFSSFFPVLSQVFTQPFKSTVWLTNKLPNIPKTFLETSTSVGSGTSTQELTAYTLAPR
;
A
#
# COMPACT_ATOMS: atom_id res chain seq x y z
N PHE A 1 -3.90 -9.85 11.14
CA PHE A 1 -3.22 -9.75 9.84
C PHE A 1 -1.79 -10.24 10.02
N THR A 2 -1.16 -10.71 8.96
CA THR A 2 0.28 -11.04 8.93
C THR A 2 0.95 -10.13 7.91
N TYR A 3 2.20 -9.75 8.16
CA TYR A 3 2.97 -8.99 7.19
C TYR A 3 4.42 -9.48 7.15
N THR A 4 5.04 -9.37 5.99
CA THR A 4 6.48 -9.60 5.80
C THR A 4 7.10 -8.37 5.16
N ILE A 5 8.28 -7.98 5.64
CA ILE A 5 9.06 -6.90 5.06
C ILE A 5 10.30 -7.51 4.43
N GLU A 6 10.48 -7.25 3.14
CA GLU A 6 11.64 -7.65 2.38
C GLU A 6 12.41 -6.41 1.94
N ARG A 7 13.70 -6.36 2.33
CA ARG A 7 14.59 -5.31 1.84
C ARG A 7 15.09 -5.70 0.44
N LYS A 8 14.70 -4.91 -0.55
CA LYS A 8 15.17 -5.05 -1.93
C LYS A 8 16.50 -4.28 -2.11
N PRO A 9 17.25 -4.56 -3.18
CA PRO A 9 18.45 -3.79 -3.50
C PRO A 9 18.14 -2.28 -3.54
N ASN A 10 19.06 -1.49 -2.99
CA ASN A 10 18.95 -0.04 -3.08
C ASN A 10 19.04 0.40 -4.54
N GLU A 11 18.28 1.43 -4.90
CA GLU A 11 18.27 1.98 -6.26
C GLU A 11 18.26 3.50 -6.25
N THR A 12 18.63 4.10 -7.38
CA THR A 12 18.39 5.52 -7.59
C THR A 12 16.91 5.71 -7.93
N LEU A 13 16.22 6.52 -7.14
CA LEU A 13 14.81 6.85 -7.35
C LEU A 13 14.69 8.22 -8.01
N SER A 14 14.00 8.28 -9.15
CA SER A 14 13.58 9.53 -9.79
C SER A 14 12.09 9.78 -9.55
N VAL A 15 11.75 10.95 -9.04
CA VAL A 15 10.38 11.45 -8.83
C VAL A 15 10.32 12.92 -9.30
N PRO A 16 9.14 13.55 -9.42
CA PRO A 16 9.05 14.93 -9.91
C PRO A 16 9.83 15.94 -9.03
N ALA A 17 9.98 15.67 -7.74
CA ALA A 17 10.81 16.48 -6.84
C ALA A 17 12.35 16.36 -7.06
N GLY A 18 12.80 15.42 -7.91
CA GLY A 18 14.20 15.19 -8.23
C GLY A 18 14.64 13.73 -8.07
N ALA A 19 15.96 13.52 -8.14
CA ALA A 19 16.59 12.20 -8.06
C ALA A 19 17.28 11.97 -6.70
N PHE A 20 16.98 10.83 -6.09
CA PHE A 20 17.56 10.37 -4.82
C PHE A 20 18.42 9.14 -5.08
N ALA A 21 19.73 9.28 -4.90
CA ALA A 21 20.67 8.15 -5.02
C ALA A 21 20.61 7.27 -3.76
N ASN A 22 20.87 5.97 -3.93
CA ASN A 22 20.97 4.99 -2.85
C ASN A 22 19.72 4.92 -1.94
N THR A 23 18.53 5.07 -2.54
CA THR A 23 17.25 4.94 -1.85
C THR A 23 17.04 3.50 -1.37
N CYS A 24 16.69 3.33 -0.11
CA CYS A 24 16.36 2.02 0.46
C CYS A 24 14.96 1.60 0.02
N LYS A 25 14.84 0.47 -0.67
CA LYS A 25 13.58 -0.07 -1.16
C LYS A 25 13.08 -1.18 -0.25
N LEU A 26 11.91 -0.99 0.35
CA LEU A 26 11.27 -1.99 1.19
C LEU A 26 9.98 -2.45 0.53
N GLN A 27 9.82 -3.77 0.36
CA GLN A 27 8.57 -4.38 -0.07
C GLN A 27 7.88 -4.97 1.16
N ILE A 28 6.66 -4.54 1.41
CA ILE A 28 5.82 -4.96 2.52
C ILE A 28 4.68 -5.79 1.91
N ASN A 29 4.65 -7.09 2.19
CA ASN A 29 3.55 -7.95 1.79
C ASN A 29 2.62 -8.11 2.99
N VAL A 30 1.34 -7.80 2.84
CA VAL A 30 0.34 -7.88 3.91
C VAL A 30 -0.73 -8.89 3.52
N THR A 31 -1.11 -9.74 4.46
CA THR A 31 -2.22 -10.68 4.32
C THR A 31 -3.21 -10.49 5.47
N ILE A 32 -4.46 -10.24 5.13
CA ILE A 32 -5.53 -10.03 6.10
C ILE A 32 -6.29 -11.34 6.24
N GLY A 33 -6.00 -12.09 7.31
CA GLY A 33 -6.58 -13.41 7.52
C GLY A 33 -8.04 -13.44 7.99
N ASN A 34 -8.55 -12.36 8.58
CA ASN A 34 -9.94 -12.31 9.03
C ASN A 34 -10.45 -10.86 9.04
N VAL A 35 -11.64 -10.63 8.49
CA VAL A 35 -12.34 -9.34 8.49
C VAL A 35 -13.71 -9.58 9.08
N LYS A 36 -14.02 -8.89 10.19
CA LYS A 36 -15.37 -8.87 10.76
C LYS A 36 -16.04 -7.59 10.29
N LEU A 37 -17.08 -7.73 9.46
CA LEU A 37 -17.95 -6.61 9.11
C LEU A 37 -19.10 -6.58 10.13
N GLU A 38 -19.21 -5.50 10.89
CA GLU A 38 -20.28 -5.30 11.85
C GLU A 38 -21.30 -4.31 11.26
N GLY A 39 -22.57 -4.73 11.17
CA GLY A 39 -23.68 -3.91 10.67
C GLY A 39 -25.02 -4.61 10.95
N ASN A 40 -26.08 -3.82 11.15
CA ASN A 40 -27.44 -4.34 11.34
C ASN A 40 -27.89 -5.03 10.04
N ASP A 41 -27.94 -6.35 10.09
CA ASP A 41 -28.25 -7.29 9.02
C ASP A 41 -29.70 -7.19 8.51
N GLY A 42 -30.54 -6.42 9.19
CA GLY A 42 -31.74 -5.79 8.63
C GLY A 42 -32.57 -6.72 7.74
N SER A 43 -32.75 -7.99 8.11
CA SER A 43 -33.62 -8.99 7.46
C SER A 43 -33.55 -9.13 5.92
N SER A 44 -32.61 -8.50 5.24
CA SER A 44 -32.61 -8.43 3.77
C SER A 44 -31.73 -9.53 3.19
N PRO A 45 -32.30 -10.46 2.39
CA PRO A 45 -31.56 -11.58 1.81
C PRO A 45 -30.35 -11.14 0.97
N LEU A 46 -30.38 -9.92 0.42
CA LEU A 46 -29.29 -9.34 -0.36
C LEU A 46 -28.01 -9.12 0.47
N PHE A 47 -28.14 -8.86 1.78
CA PHE A 47 -26.97 -8.67 2.64
C PHE A 47 -26.24 -10.00 2.89
N SER A 48 -26.98 -11.11 3.05
CA SER A 48 -26.39 -12.43 3.26
C SER A 48 -25.51 -12.92 2.09
N SER A 49 -25.84 -12.49 0.86
CA SER A 49 -25.03 -12.79 -0.34
C SER A 49 -23.94 -11.76 -0.59
N PHE A 50 -24.12 -10.51 -0.18
CA PHE A 50 -23.16 -9.42 -0.39
C PHE A 50 -22.03 -9.38 0.66
N PHE A 51 -22.32 -9.71 1.92
CA PHE A 51 -21.33 -9.68 3.00
C PHE A 51 -20.11 -10.60 2.77
N PRO A 52 -20.28 -11.85 2.29
CA PRO A 52 -19.14 -12.70 1.95
C PRO A 52 -18.27 -12.10 0.83
N VAL A 53 -18.90 -11.50 -0.18
CA VAL A 53 -18.19 -10.85 -1.30
C VAL A 53 -17.41 -9.62 -0.81
N LEU A 54 -18.04 -8.74 -0.02
CA LEU A 54 -17.36 -7.60 0.60
C LEU A 54 -16.19 -8.04 1.49
N SER A 55 -16.41 -9.03 2.36
CA SER A 55 -15.38 -9.54 3.25
C SER A 55 -14.19 -10.09 2.46
N GLN A 56 -14.44 -10.78 1.32
CA GLN A 56 -13.40 -11.27 0.43
C GLN A 56 -12.60 -10.16 -0.23
N VAL A 57 -13.17 -8.99 -0.49
CA VAL A 57 -12.43 -7.83 -1.03
C VAL A 57 -11.49 -7.26 0.04
N PHE A 58 -11.92 -7.19 1.30
CA PHE A 58 -11.12 -6.65 2.40
C PHE A 58 -10.04 -7.62 2.93
N THR A 59 -10.15 -8.92 2.67
CA THR A 59 -9.13 -9.91 3.07
C THR A 59 -8.00 -10.07 2.04
N GLN A 60 -8.08 -9.41 0.87
CA GLN A 60 -7.11 -9.62 -0.21
C GLN A 60 -5.70 -9.19 0.19
N PRO A 61 -4.68 -10.01 -0.16
CA PRO A 61 -3.31 -9.63 0.07
C PRO A 61 -2.95 -8.42 -0.79
N PHE A 62 -2.20 -7.50 -0.20
CA PHE A 62 -1.67 -6.35 -0.92
C PHE A 62 -0.17 -6.23 -0.68
N LYS A 63 0.51 -5.65 -1.66
CA LYS A 63 1.94 -5.38 -1.61
C LYS A 63 2.14 -3.88 -1.62
N SER A 64 2.86 -3.36 -0.63
CA SER A 64 3.26 -1.96 -0.60
C SER A 64 4.78 -1.89 -0.71
N THR A 65 5.28 -1.23 -1.75
CA THR A 65 6.68 -0.89 -1.88
C THR A 65 6.89 0.56 -1.47
N VAL A 66 7.84 0.80 -0.59
CA VAL A 66 8.22 2.14 -0.15
C VAL A 66 9.69 2.38 -0.43
N TRP A 67 10.01 3.61 -0.81
CA TRP A 67 11.38 4.06 -1.00
C TRP A 67 11.72 5.06 0.08
N LEU A 68 12.82 4.84 0.79
CA LEU A 68 13.27 5.68 1.89
C LEU A 68 14.64 6.29 1.56
N THR A 69 14.82 7.57 1.86
CA THR A 69 16.08 8.28 1.68
C THR A 69 16.50 8.93 2.98
N ASN A 70 17.81 9.07 3.20
CA ASN A 70 18.35 9.84 4.33
C ASN A 70 18.36 11.34 4.07
N LYS A 71 18.05 11.78 2.84
CA LYS A 71 18.03 13.21 2.47
C LYS A 71 16.76 13.93 2.90
N LEU A 72 15.68 13.18 3.16
CA LEU A 72 14.37 13.71 3.50
C LEU A 72 13.79 12.92 4.67
N PRO A 73 13.07 13.57 5.59
CA PRO A 73 12.35 12.87 6.66
C PRO A 73 11.11 12.12 6.14
N ASN A 74 10.64 12.44 4.93
CA ASN A 74 9.43 11.88 4.33
C ASN A 74 9.76 10.85 3.24
N ILE A 75 8.79 9.97 2.97
CA ILE A 75 8.89 8.90 1.96
C ILE A 75 8.75 9.51 0.55
N PRO A 76 9.77 9.45 -0.33
CA PRO A 76 9.67 10.08 -1.64
C PRO A 76 8.77 9.34 -2.63
N LYS A 77 8.57 8.03 -2.44
CA LYS A 77 7.66 7.23 -3.27
C LYS A 77 7.04 6.08 -2.49
N THR A 78 5.78 5.82 -2.75
CA THR A 78 5.08 4.60 -2.37
C THR A 78 4.37 4.01 -3.59
N PHE A 79 4.33 2.69 -3.67
CA PHE A 79 3.64 1.95 -4.70
C PHE A 79 2.85 0.83 -4.04
N LEU A 80 1.55 0.82 -4.25
CA LEU A 80 0.62 -0.18 -3.72
C LEU A 80 0.10 -1.02 -4.87
N GLU A 81 0.14 -2.33 -4.71
CA GLU A 81 -0.47 -3.31 -5.59
C GLU A 81 -1.48 -4.12 -4.80
N THR A 82 -2.71 -4.17 -5.31
CA THR A 82 -3.76 -5.04 -4.81
C THR A 82 -4.12 -6.04 -5.90
N SER A 83 -4.32 -7.30 -5.53
CA SER A 83 -4.80 -8.33 -6.44
C SER A 83 -5.98 -9.01 -5.77
N THR A 84 -7.08 -9.08 -6.51
CA THR A 84 -8.33 -9.70 -6.07
C THR A 84 -8.79 -10.69 -7.14
N SER A 85 -9.69 -11.60 -6.79
CA SER A 85 -10.30 -12.52 -7.77
C SER A 85 -11.08 -11.82 -8.89
N VAL A 86 -11.45 -10.55 -8.69
CA VAL A 86 -12.21 -9.72 -9.64
C VAL A 86 -11.34 -8.71 -10.41
N GLY A 87 -10.04 -8.62 -10.09
CA GLY A 87 -9.12 -7.72 -10.78
C GLY A 87 -7.93 -7.26 -9.93
N SER A 88 -6.99 -6.57 -10.55
CA SER A 88 -5.82 -5.96 -9.90
C SER A 88 -5.90 -4.44 -9.94
N GLY A 89 -5.52 -3.79 -8.84
CA GLY A 89 -5.38 -2.35 -8.74
C GLY A 89 -3.95 -1.95 -8.40
N THR A 90 -3.50 -0.82 -8.92
CA THR A 90 -2.22 -0.22 -8.53
C THR A 90 -2.43 1.24 -8.15
N SER A 91 -1.71 1.71 -7.14
CA SER A 91 -1.70 3.11 -6.74
C SER A 91 -0.27 3.55 -6.47
N THR A 92 0.15 4.66 -7.06
CA THR A 92 1.48 5.24 -6.88
C THR A 92 1.33 6.61 -6.25
N GLN A 93 2.15 6.91 -5.25
CA GLN A 93 2.34 8.27 -4.74
C GLN A 93 3.80 8.64 -4.87
N GLU A 94 4.08 9.83 -5.38
CA GLU A 94 5.43 10.35 -5.59
C GLU A 94 5.53 11.75 -5.00
N LEU A 95 6.69 12.06 -4.44
CA LEU A 95 7.01 13.39 -3.98
C LEU A 95 7.15 14.33 -5.17
N THR A 96 6.31 15.35 -5.23
CA THR A 96 6.28 16.31 -6.33
C THR A 96 7.14 17.54 -6.08
N ALA A 97 7.21 18.00 -4.83
CA ALA A 97 8.05 19.12 -4.42
C ALA A 97 8.40 19.00 -2.92
N TYR A 98 9.50 19.64 -2.52
CA TYR A 98 9.84 19.88 -1.12
C TYR A 98 10.59 21.21 -1.01
N THR A 99 10.54 21.81 0.17
CA THR A 99 11.35 22.98 0.51
C THR A 99 12.16 22.64 1.75
N LEU A 100 13.47 22.88 1.69
CA LEU A 100 14.34 22.76 2.86
C LEU A 100 14.33 24.09 3.60
N ALA A 101 14.21 24.05 4.92
CA ALA A 101 14.44 25.24 5.72
C ALA A 101 15.87 25.75 5.52
N PRO A 102 16.10 27.08 5.48
CA PRO A 102 17.44 27.65 5.53
C PRO A 102 18.17 27.13 6.78
N ARG A 103 19.46 26.82 6.65
CA ARG A 103 20.31 26.45 7.77
C ARG A 103 20.62 27.65 8.65
#